data_AF-A0A8C1CA64-F1
#
_entry.id   AF-A0A8C1CA64-F1
#
_cell.length_a   1.000
_cell.length_b   1.000
_cell.length_c   1.000
_cell.angle_alpha   90.00
_cell.angle_beta   90.00
_cell.angle_gamma   90.00
#
_symmetry.space_group_name_H-M   'P 1'
#
loop_
_entity.id
_entity.type
_entity.pdbx_description
1 polymer ?
#
loop_
_entity_poly.entity_id
_entity_poly.type
_entity_poly.pdbx_seq_one_letter_code
_entity_poly.pdbx_strand_id
1 'polypeptide(L)'
;MLFNPTGLNECLQEWEDLEKDYQQVQETHRLYKQKLEEVSKLQDSCSSSIARQRKKIKDLNESLQECRAVVNPEDVNKIDEIQDSIKERSNVFFEMEAFLPKKNELYLSLVLGNVNVTLLNKQSKFAYKDEYEKFKLYLTVLLLLFSFTCRFLVTYRIKGWWVFQHYVSTFLSGVMLTWPDGELYQMFRNQFLSYSMYINFVQFLQYYYQSGCLYRLRALGERHNMDLTVEGFQSWMWRGLTFLLPFLFLGHFFQLYNGITLFQMTQLPEWKEWQVLMCGSTFLVLFMGNFFTTLGVVYHKYMDQDKAKAL
;
A
#
# COMPACT_ATOMS: atom_id res chain seq x y z
N MET A 1 27.73 -33.82 -16.43
CA MET A 1 28.63 -34.86 -15.89
C MET A 1 29.84 -34.13 -15.35
N LEU A 2 30.11 -34.22 -14.04
CA LEU A 2 31.33 -33.68 -13.45
C LEU A 2 32.48 -34.56 -13.94
N PHE A 3 33.32 -34.02 -14.82
CA PHE A 3 34.56 -34.66 -15.26
C PHE A 3 35.48 -34.70 -14.03
N ASN A 4 35.89 -35.91 -13.62
CA ASN A 4 36.90 -36.10 -12.57
C ASN A 4 38.16 -36.58 -13.28
N PRO A 5 39.17 -35.71 -13.49
CA PRO A 5 40.42 -36.12 -14.12
C PRO A 5 41.12 -37.17 -13.25
N THR A 6 41.56 -38.25 -13.88
CA THR A 6 42.13 -39.43 -13.21
C THR A 6 43.66 -39.49 -13.29
N GLY A 7 44.29 -38.65 -14.12
CA GLY A 7 45.75 -38.54 -14.25
C GLY A 7 46.27 -37.09 -14.23
N LEU A 8 47.53 -36.91 -13.80
CA LEU A 8 48.18 -35.58 -13.69
C LEU A 8 48.16 -34.79 -15.00
N ASN A 9 48.36 -35.45 -16.15
CA ASN A 9 48.29 -34.79 -17.46
C ASN A 9 46.87 -34.31 -17.81
N GLU A 10 45.83 -35.07 -17.43
CA GLU A 10 44.44 -34.65 -17.63
C GLU A 10 44.13 -33.40 -16.78
N CYS A 11 44.60 -33.37 -15.52
CA CYS A 11 44.49 -32.19 -14.66
C CYS A 11 45.21 -30.96 -15.23
N LEU A 12 46.41 -31.14 -15.81
CA LEU A 12 47.16 -30.03 -16.42
C LEU A 12 46.47 -29.49 -17.67
N GLN A 13 45.90 -30.37 -18.49
CA GLN A 13 45.15 -29.97 -19.67
C GLN A 13 43.85 -29.26 -19.31
N GLU A 14 43.08 -29.79 -18.34
CA GLU A 14 41.89 -29.11 -17.82
C GLU A 14 42.21 -27.75 -17.21
N TRP A 15 43.36 -27.61 -16.53
CA TRP A 15 43.82 -26.33 -15.99
C TRP A 15 44.15 -25.32 -17.10
N GLU A 16 44.82 -25.74 -18.18
CA GLU A 16 45.08 -24.87 -19.32
C GLU A 16 43.80 -24.41 -20.04
N ASP A 17 42.81 -25.29 -20.18
CA ASP A 17 41.53 -24.94 -20.78
C ASP A 17 40.71 -24.02 -19.87
N LEU A 18 40.73 -24.26 -18.55
CA LEU A 18 40.12 -23.36 -17.56
C LEU A 18 40.77 -21.97 -17.55
N GLU A 19 42.09 -21.90 -17.73
CA GLU A 19 42.82 -20.62 -17.82
C GLU A 19 42.41 -19.83 -19.09
N LYS A 20 42.24 -20.50 -20.23
CA LYS A 20 41.72 -19.87 -21.45
C LYS A 20 40.29 -19.36 -21.26
N ASP A 21 39.42 -20.18 -20.67
CA ASP A 21 38.03 -19.79 -20.36
C ASP A 21 37.99 -18.60 -19.40
N TYR A 22 38.87 -18.59 -18.39
CA TYR A 22 38.99 -17.49 -17.44
C TYR A 22 39.38 -16.17 -18.13
N GLN A 23 40.35 -16.21 -19.06
CA GLN A 23 40.74 -15.04 -19.85
C GLN A 23 39.58 -14.54 -20.74
N GLN A 24 38.81 -15.45 -21.34
CA GLN A 24 37.64 -15.09 -22.13
C GLN A 24 36.55 -14.42 -21.27
N VAL A 25 36.32 -14.92 -20.06
CA VAL A 25 35.37 -14.32 -19.10
C VAL A 25 35.83 -12.92 -18.69
N GLN A 26 37.13 -12.72 -18.44
CA GLN A 26 37.67 -11.40 -18.12
C GLN A 26 37.44 -10.39 -19.25
N GLU A 27 37.72 -10.75 -20.51
CA GLU A 27 37.50 -9.84 -21.64
C GLU A 27 36.01 -9.56 -21.86
N THR A 28 35.16 -10.58 -21.70
CA THR A 28 33.70 -10.41 -21.79
C THR A 28 33.19 -9.45 -20.72
N HIS A 29 33.67 -9.57 -19.48
CA HIS A 29 33.31 -8.66 -18.39
C HIS A 29 33.82 -7.23 -18.65
N ARG A 30 35.03 -7.07 -19.22
CA ARG A 30 35.58 -5.77 -19.61
C ARG A 30 34.69 -5.10 -20.66
N LEU A 31 34.28 -5.83 -21.70
CA LEU A 31 33.36 -5.35 -22.72
C LEU A 31 32.00 -4.98 -22.15
N TYR A 32 31.45 -5.83 -21.27
CA TYR A 32 30.19 -5.58 -20.58
C TYR A 32 30.22 -4.26 -19.79
N LYS A 33 31.28 -4.02 -19.00
CA LYS A 33 31.44 -2.78 -18.24
C LYS A 33 31.48 -1.56 -19.16
N GLN A 34 32.23 -1.63 -20.26
CA GLN A 34 32.29 -0.55 -21.23
C GLN A 34 30.92 -0.27 -21.85
N LYS A 35 30.18 -1.31 -22.25
CA LYS A 35 28.83 -1.14 -22.80
C LYS A 35 27.85 -0.57 -21.78
N LEU A 36 27.98 -0.93 -20.50
CA LEU A 36 27.16 -0.36 -19.43
C LEU A 36 27.40 1.14 -19.27
N GLU A 37 28.66 1.59 -19.34
CA GLU A 37 29.00 3.01 -19.30
C GLU A 37 28.49 3.77 -20.54
N GLU A 38 28.57 3.17 -21.73
CA GLU A 38 28.00 3.74 -22.96
C GLU A 38 26.48 3.90 -22.87
N VAL A 39 25.78 2.88 -22.35
CA VAL A 39 24.33 2.93 -22.12
C VAL A 39 23.97 4.04 -21.14
N SER A 40 24.70 4.17 -20.03
CA SER A 40 24.47 5.23 -19.04
C SER A 40 24.60 6.62 -19.65
N LYS A 41 25.64 6.87 -20.45
CA LYS A 41 25.83 8.15 -21.16
C LYS A 41 24.69 8.46 -22.13
N LEU A 42 24.21 7.45 -22.86
CA LEU A 42 23.08 7.59 -23.78
C LEU A 42 21.78 7.90 -23.03
N GLN A 43 21.56 7.27 -21.86
CA GLN A 43 20.40 7.53 -21.01
C GLN A 43 20.37 8.99 -20.55
N ASP A 44 21.48 9.52 -20.04
CA ASP A 44 21.58 10.91 -19.57
C ASP A 44 21.36 11.91 -20.72
N SER A 45 21.96 11.65 -21.87
CA SER A 45 21.83 12.48 -23.07
C SER A 45 20.38 12.51 -23.60
N CYS A 46 19.74 11.34 -23.68
CA CYS A 46 18.37 11.20 -24.14
C CYS A 46 17.39 11.88 -23.17
N SER A 47 17.50 11.60 -21.87
CA SER A 47 16.68 12.20 -20.81
C SER A 47 16.78 13.73 -20.82
N SER A 48 18.01 14.27 -20.90
CA SER A 48 18.24 15.71 -20.97
C SER A 48 17.65 16.34 -22.25
N SER A 49 17.71 15.63 -23.37
CA SER A 49 17.20 16.12 -24.66
C SER A 49 15.68 16.10 -24.74
N ILE A 50 15.03 15.07 -24.20
CA ILE A 50 13.57 14.99 -24.06
C ILE A 50 13.08 16.10 -23.13
N ALA A 51 13.74 16.32 -21.98
CA ALA A 51 13.38 17.38 -21.04
C ALA A 51 13.46 18.78 -21.69
N ARG A 52 14.51 19.04 -22.47
CA ARG A 52 14.64 20.29 -23.25
C ARG A 52 13.54 20.47 -24.29
N GLN A 53 13.22 19.42 -25.05
CA GLN A 53 12.16 19.47 -26.06
C GLN A 53 10.79 19.66 -25.43
N ARG A 54 10.47 18.95 -24.35
CA ARG A 54 9.21 19.13 -23.62
C ARG A 54 9.03 20.56 -23.10
N LYS A 55 10.08 21.16 -22.54
CA LYS A 55 10.03 22.55 -22.11
C LYS A 55 9.70 23.49 -23.26
N LYS A 56 10.42 23.37 -24.39
CA LYS A 56 10.17 24.19 -25.58
C LYS A 56 8.78 23.99 -26.17
N ILE A 57 8.29 22.75 -26.23
CA ILE A 57 6.94 22.45 -26.71
C ILE A 57 5.88 23.05 -25.77
N LYS A 58 6.10 23.01 -24.46
CA LYS A 58 5.20 23.62 -23.48
C LYS A 58 5.13 25.14 -23.69
N ASP A 59 6.28 25.81 -23.75
CA ASP A 59 6.38 27.26 -23.96
C ASP A 59 5.75 27.67 -25.30
N LEU A 60 5.97 26.87 -26.36
CA LEU A 60 5.37 27.08 -27.68
C LEU A 60 3.85 26.89 -27.65
N ASN A 61 3.34 25.89 -26.95
CA ASN A 61 1.90 25.65 -26.85
C ASN A 61 1.18 26.76 -26.08
N GLU A 62 1.79 27.29 -25.02
CA GLU A 62 1.29 28.46 -24.28
C GLU A 62 1.22 29.69 -25.21
N SER A 63 2.29 29.95 -25.96
CA SER A 63 2.34 31.07 -26.94
C SER A 63 1.31 30.90 -28.06
N LEU A 64 1.10 29.68 -28.57
CA LEU A 64 0.11 29.38 -29.60
C LEU A 64 -1.32 29.58 -29.11
N GLN A 65 -1.61 29.27 -27.84
CA GLN A 65 -2.91 29.53 -27.23
C GLN A 65 -3.19 31.03 -27.09
N GLU A 66 -2.19 31.83 -26.73
CA GLU A 66 -2.32 33.30 -26.69
C GLU A 66 -2.57 33.90 -28.08
N CYS A 67 -1.81 33.45 -29.10
CA CYS A 67 -2.01 33.87 -30.48
C CYS A 67 -3.40 33.51 -31.00
N ARG A 68 -3.93 32.32 -30.67
CA ARG A 68 -5.24 31.83 -31.13
C ARG A 68 -6.40 32.78 -30.81
N ALA A 69 -6.29 33.59 -29.75
CA ALA A 69 -7.31 34.58 -29.38
C ALA A 69 -7.38 35.79 -30.33
N VAL A 70 -6.38 35.99 -31.21
CA VAL A 70 -6.17 37.23 -31.97
C VAL A 70 -6.20 37.01 -33.49
N VAL A 71 -6.06 35.78 -34.01
CA VAL A 71 -5.83 35.53 -35.45
C VAL A 71 -7.08 35.12 -36.25
N ASN A 72 -6.99 35.31 -37.57
CA ASN A 72 -8.00 34.96 -38.58
C ASN A 72 -8.21 33.44 -38.75
N PRO A 73 -9.35 32.99 -39.31
CA PRO A 73 -9.71 31.56 -39.43
C PRO A 73 -8.69 30.69 -40.19
N GLU A 74 -7.95 31.28 -41.14
CA GLU A 74 -6.95 30.57 -41.95
C GLU A 74 -5.65 30.28 -41.18
N ASP A 75 -5.31 31.13 -40.21
CA ASP A 75 -4.18 30.91 -39.31
C ASP A 75 -4.55 30.01 -38.12
N VAL A 76 -5.85 29.93 -37.76
CA VAL A 76 -6.36 28.94 -36.79
C VAL A 76 -6.13 27.51 -37.28
N ASN A 77 -6.33 27.23 -38.56
CA ASN A 77 -6.06 25.91 -39.14
C ASN A 77 -4.58 25.52 -39.02
N LYS A 78 -3.65 26.47 -39.21
CA LYS A 78 -2.21 26.23 -39.04
C LYS A 78 -1.85 25.96 -37.57
N ILE A 79 -2.52 26.65 -36.63
CA ILE A 79 -2.34 26.42 -35.19
C ILE A 79 -2.80 25.01 -34.81
N ASP A 80 -3.95 24.56 -35.32
CA ASP A 80 -4.49 23.23 -35.03
C ASP A 80 -3.56 22.12 -35.60
N GLU A 81 -2.99 22.29 -36.80
CA GLU A 81 -2.01 21.35 -37.39
C GLU A 81 -0.71 21.26 -36.56
N ILE A 82 -0.26 22.39 -36.00
CA ILE A 82 0.89 22.42 -35.08
C ILE A 82 0.53 21.73 -33.75
N GLN A 83 -0.69 21.90 -33.23
CA GLN A 83 -1.14 21.23 -32.01
C GLN A 83 -1.23 19.71 -32.17
N ASP A 84 -1.70 19.23 -33.32
CA ASP A 84 -1.72 17.80 -33.63
C ASP A 84 -0.30 17.23 -33.70
N SER A 85 0.63 17.95 -34.33
CA SER A 85 2.06 17.61 -34.36
C SER A 85 2.69 17.59 -32.96
N ILE A 86 2.28 18.50 -32.07
CA ILE A 86 2.70 18.54 -30.66
C ILE A 86 2.21 17.28 -29.92
N LYS A 87 0.95 16.89 -30.15
CA LYS A 87 0.35 15.71 -29.52
C LYS A 87 1.02 14.42 -29.96
N GLU A 88 1.29 14.27 -31.26
CA GLU A 88 2.03 13.13 -31.80
C GLU A 88 3.44 13.03 -31.20
N ARG A 89 4.18 14.14 -31.17
CA ARG A 89 5.51 14.19 -30.54
C ARG A 89 5.48 13.85 -29.05
N SER A 90 4.43 14.25 -28.33
CA SER A 90 4.25 13.90 -26.91
C SER A 90 4.08 12.39 -26.71
N ASN A 91 3.36 11.70 -27.60
CA ASN A 91 3.21 10.24 -27.56
C ASN A 91 4.55 9.54 -27.82
N VAL A 92 5.31 10.02 -28.81
CA VAL A 92 6.65 9.50 -29.11
C VAL A 92 7.60 9.65 -27.91
N PHE A 93 7.58 10.82 -27.24
CA PHE A 93 8.38 11.01 -26.02
C PHE A 93 7.95 10.09 -24.88
N PHE A 94 6.64 9.80 -24.75
CA PHE A 94 6.16 8.86 -23.74
C PHE A 94 6.70 7.44 -23.97
N GLU A 95 6.73 6.98 -25.23
CA GLU A 95 7.32 5.68 -25.58
C GLU A 95 8.83 5.66 -25.32
N MET A 96 9.56 6.72 -25.68
CA MET A 96 10.99 6.83 -25.42
C MET A 96 11.31 6.81 -23.91
N GLU A 97 10.54 7.54 -23.09
CA GLU A 97 10.68 7.58 -21.63
C GLU A 97 10.35 6.25 -20.95
N ALA A 98 9.61 5.35 -21.60
CA ALA A 98 9.33 4.02 -21.06
C ALA A 98 10.58 3.13 -20.95
N PHE A 99 11.64 3.47 -21.69
CA PHE A 99 12.94 2.80 -21.70
C PHE A 99 14.04 3.58 -20.97
N LEU A 100 13.71 4.74 -20.39
CA LEU A 100 14.64 5.54 -19.60
C LEU A 100 14.40 5.32 -18.09
N PRO A 101 15.44 5.46 -17.25
CA PRO A 101 15.28 5.40 -15.81
C PRO A 101 14.33 6.50 -15.33
N LYS A 102 13.28 6.10 -14.60
CA LYS A 102 12.32 7.03 -13.99
C LYS A 102 12.68 7.25 -12.53
N LYS A 103 12.48 8.49 -12.06
CA LYS A 103 12.58 8.79 -10.63
C LYS A 103 11.46 8.05 -9.90
N ASN A 104 11.80 7.46 -8.76
CA ASN A 104 10.84 6.84 -7.85
C ASN A 104 9.78 7.88 -7.41
N GLU A 105 8.51 7.52 -7.51
CA GLU A 105 7.43 8.31 -6.90
C GLU A 105 7.48 8.23 -5.37
N LEU A 106 6.84 9.17 -4.67
CA LEU A 106 6.92 9.37 -3.21
C LEU A 106 6.87 8.07 -2.38
N TYR A 107 5.93 7.17 -2.68
CA TYR A 107 5.80 5.89 -1.97
C TYR A 107 7.03 4.99 -2.17
N LEU A 108 7.47 4.85 -3.43
CA LEU A 108 8.60 4.01 -3.79
C LEU A 108 9.92 4.62 -3.28
N SER A 109 10.03 5.95 -3.28
CA SER A 109 11.15 6.71 -2.70
C SER A 109 11.24 6.53 -1.19
N LEU A 110 10.10 6.49 -0.47
CA LEU A 110 10.06 6.31 0.97
C LEU A 110 10.46 4.90 1.38
N VAL A 111 10.08 3.88 0.59
CA VAL A 111 10.31 2.47 0.92
C VAL A 111 11.66 1.96 0.41
N LEU A 112 12.09 2.34 -0.80
CA LEU A 112 13.32 1.85 -1.45
C LEU A 112 14.46 2.87 -1.48
N GLY A 113 14.23 4.09 -1.01
CA GLY A 113 15.20 5.17 -1.06
C GLY A 113 15.52 5.60 -2.50
N ASN A 114 16.80 5.92 -2.75
CA ASN A 114 17.30 6.41 -4.03
C ASN A 114 17.61 5.30 -5.06
N VAL A 115 17.24 4.05 -4.77
CA VAL A 115 17.51 2.92 -5.67
C VAL A 115 16.46 2.91 -6.79
N ASN A 116 16.87 3.19 -8.03
CA ASN A 116 15.98 3.14 -9.19
C ASN A 116 15.68 1.69 -9.58
N VAL A 117 14.42 1.26 -9.43
CA VAL A 117 13.97 -0.09 -9.81
C VAL A 117 13.49 -0.13 -11.27
N THR A 118 14.01 0.75 -12.13
CA THR A 118 13.51 0.83 -13.50
C THR A 118 14.03 -0.35 -14.32
N LEU A 119 13.15 -1.30 -14.61
CA LEU A 119 13.41 -2.41 -15.52
C LEU A 119 13.42 -1.90 -16.97
N LEU A 120 14.59 -1.76 -17.56
CA LEU A 120 14.75 -1.13 -18.89
C LEU A 120 14.34 -2.08 -20.04
N ASN A 121 14.47 -3.40 -19.84
CA ASN A 121 14.19 -4.39 -20.88
C ASN A 121 12.71 -4.84 -20.82
N LYS A 122 12.01 -4.84 -21.96
CA LYS A 122 10.63 -5.33 -22.08
C LYS A 122 10.51 -6.77 -21.56
N GLN A 123 11.49 -7.62 -21.83
CA GLN A 123 11.52 -9.00 -21.33
C GLN A 123 11.65 -9.06 -19.80
N SER A 124 12.47 -8.19 -19.20
CA SER A 124 12.61 -8.10 -17.74
C SER A 124 11.34 -7.58 -17.05
N LYS A 125 10.58 -6.68 -17.70
CA LYS A 125 9.26 -6.23 -17.21
C LYS A 125 8.24 -7.36 -17.21
N PHE A 126 8.21 -8.19 -18.26
CA PHE A 126 7.33 -9.35 -18.32
C PHE A 126 7.70 -10.41 -17.28
N ALA A 127 8.98 -10.72 -17.15
CA ALA A 127 9.47 -11.66 -16.13
C ALA A 127 9.15 -11.18 -14.70
N TYR A 128 9.37 -9.89 -14.41
CA TYR A 128 8.98 -9.29 -13.14
C TYR A 128 7.48 -9.39 -12.88
N LYS A 129 6.64 -9.13 -13.90
CA LYS A 129 5.18 -9.25 -13.78
C LYS A 129 4.78 -10.69 -13.44
N ASP A 130 5.37 -11.67 -14.10
CA ASP A 130 5.11 -13.09 -13.81
C ASP A 130 5.50 -13.47 -12.38
N GLU A 131 6.70 -13.07 -11.93
CA GLU A 131 7.16 -13.31 -10.55
C GLU A 131 6.31 -12.57 -9.51
N TYR A 132 5.81 -11.38 -9.83
CA TYR A 132 4.88 -10.64 -8.97
C TYR A 132 3.53 -11.34 -8.83
N GLU A 133 2.96 -11.88 -9.91
CA GLU A 133 1.73 -12.67 -9.86
C GLU A 133 1.91 -13.95 -9.02
N LYS A 134 3.04 -14.65 -9.18
CA LYS A 134 3.40 -15.81 -8.33
C LYS A 134 3.55 -15.40 -6.87
N PHE A 135 4.22 -14.29 -6.58
CA PHE A 135 4.34 -13.76 -5.22
C PHE A 135 2.97 -13.52 -4.58
N LYS A 136 2.04 -12.88 -5.29
CA LYS A 136 0.67 -12.67 -4.82
C LYS A 136 -0.02 -13.99 -4.50
N LEU A 137 0.15 -15.02 -5.34
CA LEU A 137 -0.41 -16.35 -5.11
C LEU A 137 0.21 -17.00 -3.87
N TYR A 138 1.53 -17.01 -3.72
CA TYR A 138 2.22 -17.56 -2.55
C TYR A 138 1.80 -16.86 -1.26
N LEU A 139 1.74 -15.53 -1.27
CA LEU A 139 1.28 -14.74 -0.13
C LEU A 139 -0.17 -15.10 0.23
N THR A 140 -1.04 -15.26 -0.77
CA THR A 140 -2.44 -15.62 -0.57
C THR A 140 -2.57 -17.02 0.06
N VAL A 141 -1.82 -18.01 -0.45
CA VAL A 141 -1.80 -19.37 0.12
C VAL A 141 -1.26 -19.34 1.55
N LEU A 142 -0.18 -18.59 1.80
CA LEU A 142 0.41 -18.46 3.13
C LEU A 142 -0.56 -17.79 4.11
N LEU A 143 -1.27 -16.73 3.69
CA LEU A 143 -2.30 -16.08 4.49
C LEU A 143 -3.51 -16.99 4.75
N LEU A 144 -3.86 -17.85 3.79
CA LEU A 144 -4.94 -18.82 3.94
C LEU A 144 -4.57 -19.92 4.95
N LEU A 145 -3.34 -20.43 4.88
CA LEU A 145 -2.79 -21.36 5.87
C LEU A 145 -2.66 -20.71 7.25
N PHE A 146 -2.14 -19.49 7.33
CA PHE A 146 -2.06 -18.72 8.58
C PHE A 146 -3.45 -18.49 9.18
N SER A 147 -4.44 -18.13 8.37
CA SER A 147 -5.83 -17.95 8.80
C SER A 147 -6.42 -19.26 9.35
N PHE A 148 -6.15 -20.38 8.68
CA PHE A 148 -6.54 -21.71 9.16
C PHE A 148 -5.86 -22.05 10.49
N THR A 149 -4.55 -21.88 10.60
CA THR A 149 -3.78 -22.12 11.82
C THR A 149 -4.23 -21.23 12.99
N CYS A 150 -4.47 -19.94 12.75
CA CYS A 150 -5.01 -19.03 13.76
C CYS A 150 -6.39 -19.46 14.27
N ARG A 151 -7.24 -20.02 13.40
CA ARG A 151 -8.57 -20.54 13.79
C ARG A 151 -8.49 -21.73 14.75
N PHE A 152 -7.44 -22.56 14.67
CA PHE A 152 -7.27 -23.73 15.53
C PHE A 152 -6.39 -23.45 16.77
N LEU A 153 -5.43 -22.51 16.70
CA LEU A 153 -4.45 -22.28 17.77
C LEU A 153 -4.75 -21.07 18.68
N VAL A 154 -5.47 -20.04 18.22
CA VAL A 154 -5.62 -18.76 18.97
C VAL A 154 -6.88 -18.72 19.85
N THR A 155 -7.74 -19.73 19.77
CA THR A 155 -9.05 -19.78 20.45
C THR A 155 -8.98 -19.84 21.98
N TYR A 156 -7.80 -20.07 22.58
CA TYR A 156 -7.72 -20.36 24.03
C TYR A 156 -7.50 -19.12 24.95
N ARG A 157 -7.15 -17.92 24.44
CA ARG A 157 -6.78 -16.78 25.32
C ARG A 157 -7.28 -15.38 24.92
N ILE A 158 -7.97 -15.20 23.80
CA ILE A 158 -8.43 -13.87 23.35
C ILE A 158 -9.97 -13.83 23.33
N LYS A 159 -10.57 -12.72 23.81
CA LYS A 159 -12.02 -12.48 23.73
C LYS A 159 -12.48 -12.68 22.27
N GLY A 160 -13.31 -13.70 22.02
CA GLY A 160 -13.61 -14.19 20.67
C GLY A 160 -14.07 -13.14 19.66
N TRP A 161 -14.79 -12.11 20.09
CA TRP A 161 -15.17 -10.98 19.24
C TRP A 161 -13.97 -10.26 18.61
N TRP A 162 -12.89 -10.04 19.37
CA TRP A 162 -11.71 -9.33 18.87
C TRP A 162 -10.98 -10.11 17.78
N VAL A 163 -11.00 -11.43 17.82
CA VAL A 163 -10.44 -12.26 16.73
C VAL A 163 -11.39 -12.23 15.54
N PHE A 164 -12.69 -12.38 15.78
CA PHE A 164 -13.71 -12.38 14.75
C PHE A 164 -13.73 -11.07 13.94
N GLN A 165 -13.68 -9.90 14.59
CA GLN A 165 -13.67 -8.61 13.90
C GLN A 165 -12.45 -8.42 12.97
N HIS A 166 -11.30 -9.04 13.28
CA HIS A 166 -10.11 -8.97 12.41
C HIS A 166 -10.34 -9.77 11.12
N TYR A 167 -10.92 -10.98 11.22
CA TYR A 167 -11.29 -11.76 10.04
C TYR A 167 -12.31 -11.04 9.17
N VAL A 168 -13.32 -10.43 9.79
CA VAL A 168 -14.34 -9.64 9.09
C VAL A 168 -13.72 -8.41 8.41
N SER A 169 -12.76 -7.74 9.04
CA SER A 169 -12.06 -6.58 8.46
C SER A 169 -11.10 -6.96 7.31
N THR A 170 -10.43 -8.12 7.40
CA THR A 170 -9.61 -8.66 6.31
C THR A 170 -10.49 -9.02 5.11
N PHE A 171 -11.65 -9.64 5.34
CA PHE A 171 -12.64 -9.90 4.30
C PHE A 171 -13.12 -8.60 3.64
N LEU A 172 -13.50 -7.59 4.45
CA LEU A 172 -13.88 -6.26 3.94
C LEU A 172 -12.81 -5.67 3.03
N SER A 173 -11.54 -5.75 3.45
CA SER A 173 -10.40 -5.24 2.69
C SER A 173 -10.21 -5.99 1.36
N GLY A 174 -10.42 -7.31 1.36
CA GLY A 174 -10.41 -8.13 0.14
C GLY A 174 -11.54 -7.78 -0.83
N VAL A 175 -12.76 -7.54 -0.32
CA VAL A 175 -13.88 -7.08 -1.16
C VAL A 175 -13.61 -5.70 -1.73
N MET A 176 -13.09 -4.77 -0.92
CA MET A 176 -12.69 -3.42 -1.39
C MET A 176 -11.59 -3.45 -2.45
N LEU A 177 -10.65 -4.39 -2.38
CA LEU A 177 -9.56 -4.53 -3.35
C LEU A 177 -10.02 -5.11 -4.70
N THR A 178 -11.05 -5.95 -4.67
CA THR A 178 -11.65 -6.56 -5.87
C THR A 178 -12.79 -5.72 -6.45
N TRP A 179 -13.06 -4.55 -5.87
CA TRP A 179 -14.05 -3.60 -6.39
C TRP A 179 -13.49 -2.92 -7.65
N PRO A 180 -14.14 -3.08 -8.83
CA PRO A 180 -13.70 -2.41 -10.05
C PRO A 180 -13.78 -0.88 -9.91
N ASP A 181 -12.97 -0.18 -10.71
CA ASP A 181 -12.95 1.29 -10.75
C ASP A 181 -14.18 1.84 -11.50
N GLY A 182 -15.34 1.78 -10.84
CA GLY A 182 -16.63 2.26 -11.33
C GLY A 182 -17.13 3.51 -10.58
N GLU A 183 -18.28 4.04 -11.01
CA GLU A 183 -18.88 5.24 -10.40
C GLU A 183 -19.22 5.04 -8.92
N LEU A 184 -19.82 3.89 -8.56
CA LEU A 184 -20.17 3.56 -7.17
C LEU A 184 -18.92 3.46 -6.28
N TYR A 185 -17.83 2.90 -6.80
CA TYR A 185 -16.54 2.87 -6.10
C TYR A 185 -16.03 4.28 -5.84
N GLN A 186 -16.01 5.15 -6.85
CA GLN A 186 -15.53 6.52 -6.72
C GLN A 186 -16.36 7.35 -5.74
N MET A 187 -17.68 7.18 -5.74
CA MET A 187 -18.58 7.82 -4.78
C MET A 187 -18.28 7.41 -3.33
N PHE A 188 -18.03 6.12 -3.08
CA PHE A 188 -17.79 5.61 -1.72
C PHE A 188 -16.34 5.75 -1.24
N ARG A 189 -15.37 5.79 -2.16
CA ARG A 189 -13.93 5.73 -1.86
C ARG A 189 -13.47 6.78 -0.87
N ASN A 190 -13.86 8.04 -1.05
CA ASN A 190 -13.43 9.11 -0.15
C ASN A 190 -13.99 8.92 1.27
N GLN A 191 -15.24 8.51 1.38
CA GLN A 191 -15.88 8.20 2.66
C GLN A 191 -15.22 7.01 3.36
N PHE A 192 -14.89 5.95 2.61
CA PHE A 192 -14.13 4.81 3.11
C PHE A 192 -12.75 5.23 3.63
N LEU A 193 -12.01 6.06 2.89
CA LEU A 193 -10.69 6.54 3.29
C LEU A 193 -10.76 7.43 4.54
N SER A 194 -11.76 8.31 4.66
CA SER A 194 -12.00 9.10 5.87
C SER A 194 -12.28 8.21 7.08
N TYR A 195 -13.09 7.17 6.90
CA TYR A 195 -13.32 6.16 7.93
C TYR A 195 -12.03 5.41 8.29
N SER A 196 -11.22 5.01 7.30
CA SER A 196 -9.93 4.36 7.53
C SER A 196 -8.97 5.24 8.34
N MET A 197 -8.88 6.54 8.05
CA MET A 197 -8.07 7.46 8.86
C MET A 197 -8.59 7.55 10.29
N TYR A 198 -9.91 7.70 10.44
CA TYR A 198 -10.56 7.79 11.73
C TYR A 198 -10.33 6.53 12.60
N ILE A 199 -10.53 5.33 12.04
CA ILE A 199 -10.37 4.08 12.79
C ILE A 199 -8.90 3.86 13.20
N ASN A 200 -7.92 4.27 12.39
CA ASN A 200 -6.51 4.24 12.78
C ASN A 200 -6.21 5.17 13.95
N PHE A 201 -6.81 6.36 13.97
CA PHE A 201 -6.72 7.27 15.11
C PHE A 201 -7.33 6.65 16.38
N VAL A 202 -8.51 6.02 16.27
CA VAL A 202 -9.13 5.32 17.41
C VAL A 202 -8.29 4.13 17.87
N GLN A 203 -7.68 3.37 16.95
CA GLN A 203 -6.79 2.25 17.27
C GLN A 203 -5.57 2.72 18.06
N PHE A 204 -5.01 3.89 17.72
CA PHE A 204 -3.94 4.52 18.48
C PHE A 204 -4.40 4.83 19.92
N LEU A 205 -5.57 5.46 20.10
CA LEU A 205 -6.11 5.72 21.44
C LEU A 205 -6.36 4.41 22.24
N GLN A 206 -6.89 3.38 21.59
CA GLN A 206 -7.11 2.06 22.21
C GLN A 206 -5.78 1.42 22.65
N TYR A 207 -4.72 1.53 21.86
CA TYR A 207 -3.39 1.00 22.19
C TYR A 207 -2.84 1.63 23.47
N TYR A 208 -2.87 2.96 23.59
CA TYR A 208 -2.39 3.65 24.80
C TYR A 208 -3.24 3.28 26.02
N TYR A 209 -4.57 3.23 25.86
CA TYR A 209 -5.47 2.83 26.94
C TYR A 209 -5.16 1.40 27.42
N GLN A 210 -5.03 0.43 26.51
CA GLN A 210 -4.72 -0.96 26.85
C GLN A 210 -3.34 -1.11 27.48
N SER A 211 -2.32 -0.42 26.95
CA SER A 211 -0.97 -0.40 27.51
C SER A 211 -0.96 0.16 28.94
N GLY A 212 -1.72 1.23 29.19
CA GLY A 212 -1.90 1.79 30.52
C GLY A 212 -2.62 0.86 31.49
N CYS A 213 -3.65 0.13 31.04
CA CYS A 213 -4.31 -0.90 31.85
C CYS A 213 -3.36 -2.05 32.22
N LEU A 214 -2.58 -2.55 31.26
CA LEU A 214 -1.63 -3.64 31.48
C LEU A 214 -0.52 -3.23 32.45
N TYR A 215 -0.01 -2.01 32.32
CA TYR A 215 0.97 -1.45 33.25
C TYR A 215 0.41 -1.40 34.69
N ARG A 216 -0.84 -0.96 34.89
CA ARG A 216 -1.47 -0.96 36.22
C ARG A 216 -1.66 -2.36 36.80
N LEU A 217 -2.07 -3.34 35.98
CA LEU A 217 -2.16 -4.73 36.43
C LEU A 217 -0.80 -5.29 36.85
N ARG A 218 0.28 -4.92 36.14
CA ARG A 218 1.65 -5.30 36.50
C ARG A 218 2.11 -4.62 37.80
N ALA A 219 1.83 -3.32 37.97
CA ALA A 219 2.16 -2.57 39.18
C ALA A 219 1.34 -3.02 40.42
N LEU A 220 0.11 -3.51 40.22
CA LEU A 220 -0.70 -4.11 41.29
C LEU A 220 -0.26 -5.54 41.65
N GLY A 221 0.54 -6.20 40.77
CA GLY A 221 1.10 -7.53 40.97
C GLY A 221 2.55 -7.55 41.49
N GLU A 222 3.33 -6.47 41.30
CA GLU A 222 4.67 -6.32 41.87
C GLU A 222 4.73 -5.15 42.86
N ARG A 223 4.90 -5.46 44.15
CA ARG A 223 5.39 -4.48 45.13
C ARG A 223 6.87 -4.19 44.83
N HIS A 224 7.15 -3.24 43.94
CA HIS A 224 8.37 -2.46 44.08
C HIS A 224 8.18 -1.01 43.65
N ASN A 225 8.62 -0.11 44.54
CA ASN A 225 8.68 1.32 44.28
C ASN A 225 9.58 1.57 43.08
N MET A 226 9.01 2.08 42.00
CA MET A 226 9.78 2.89 41.06
C MET A 226 8.82 3.92 40.43
N ASP A 227 8.83 5.10 41.02
CA ASP A 227 8.22 6.31 40.49
C ASP A 227 8.70 6.59 39.06
N LEU A 228 7.81 7.16 38.26
CA LEU A 228 8.17 8.19 37.29
C LEU A 228 6.95 9.10 37.06
N THR A 229 7.15 10.39 37.28
CA THR A 229 6.20 11.47 37.06
C THR A 229 5.92 11.63 35.57
N VAL A 230 4.75 11.19 35.10
CA VAL A 230 4.18 11.71 33.86
C VAL A 230 2.98 12.59 34.21
N GLU A 231 3.32 13.87 34.31
CA GLU A 231 2.54 15.10 34.23
C GLU A 231 1.01 14.98 34.11
N GLY A 232 0.34 15.75 34.98
CA GLY A 232 -1.08 15.67 35.33
C GLY A 232 -2.13 15.86 34.24
N PHE A 233 -1.76 16.07 32.96
CA PHE A 233 -2.73 16.16 31.86
C PHE A 233 -2.92 14.81 31.12
N GLN A 234 -1.85 14.06 30.87
CA GLN A 234 -1.95 12.76 30.20
C GLN A 234 -2.44 11.64 31.13
N SER A 235 -2.12 11.71 32.42
CA SER A 235 -2.51 10.63 33.35
C SER A 235 -4.03 10.47 33.46
N TRP A 236 -4.80 11.57 33.46
CA TRP A 236 -6.27 11.55 33.54
C TRP A 236 -6.92 10.93 32.29
N MET A 237 -6.42 11.30 31.11
CA MET A 237 -6.93 10.85 29.81
C MET A 237 -6.78 9.33 29.62
N TRP A 238 -5.71 8.74 30.16
CA TRP A 238 -5.41 7.30 30.07
C TRP A 238 -5.86 6.48 31.31
N ARG A 239 -6.43 7.16 32.32
CA ARG A 239 -6.97 6.52 33.54
C ARG A 239 -8.40 6.02 33.37
N GLY A 240 -9.23 6.69 32.56
CA GLY A 240 -10.66 6.42 32.46
C GLY A 240 -11.09 5.81 31.12
N LEU A 241 -11.79 4.66 31.17
CA LEU A 241 -12.53 4.14 29.99
C LEU A 241 -13.48 5.20 29.42
N THR A 242 -14.04 6.06 30.27
CA THR A 242 -14.96 7.14 29.92
C THR A 242 -14.42 8.11 28.89
N PHE A 243 -13.10 8.38 28.88
CA PHE A 243 -12.49 9.24 27.86
C PHE A 243 -12.51 8.59 26.47
N LEU A 244 -12.33 7.27 26.42
CA LEU A 244 -12.25 6.52 25.16
C LEU A 244 -13.63 6.26 24.54
N LEU A 245 -14.68 6.17 25.36
CA LEU A 245 -16.04 5.80 24.91
C LEU A 245 -16.61 6.71 23.80
N PRO A 246 -16.54 8.06 23.87
CA PRO A 246 -17.04 8.92 22.80
C PRO A 246 -16.40 8.61 21.44
N PHE A 247 -15.09 8.37 21.41
CA PHE A 247 -14.38 8.02 20.18
C PHE A 247 -14.76 6.62 19.67
N LEU A 248 -14.97 5.66 20.56
CA LEU A 248 -15.42 4.33 20.16
C LEU A 248 -16.83 4.38 19.56
N PHE A 249 -17.78 5.03 20.25
CA PHE A 249 -19.16 5.12 19.76
C PHE A 249 -19.24 5.90 18.45
N LEU A 250 -18.50 7.00 18.30
CA LEU A 250 -18.45 7.73 17.03
C LEU A 250 -17.91 6.85 15.90
N GLY A 251 -16.89 6.02 16.17
CA GLY A 251 -16.41 5.01 15.23
C GLY A 251 -17.47 3.98 14.85
N HIS A 252 -18.22 3.48 15.83
CA HIS A 252 -19.31 2.51 15.59
C HIS A 252 -20.42 3.16 14.74
N PHE A 253 -20.84 4.38 15.05
CA PHE A 253 -21.83 5.09 14.24
C PHE A 253 -21.32 5.40 12.83
N PHE A 254 -20.02 5.64 12.65
CA PHE A 254 -19.43 5.76 11.33
C PHE A 254 -19.47 4.41 10.58
N GLN A 255 -19.24 3.27 11.24
CA GLN A 255 -19.46 1.94 10.64
C GLN A 255 -20.91 1.76 10.17
N LEU A 256 -21.87 2.15 11.01
CA LEU A 256 -23.29 2.11 10.64
C LEU A 256 -23.59 3.03 9.45
N TYR A 257 -23.08 4.26 9.47
CA TYR A 257 -23.24 5.23 8.39
C TYR A 257 -22.70 4.70 7.05
N ASN A 258 -21.52 4.08 7.05
CA ASN A 258 -20.97 3.42 5.87
C ASN A 258 -21.86 2.27 5.38
N GLY A 259 -22.35 1.43 6.30
CA GLY A 259 -23.29 0.37 5.98
C GLY A 259 -24.56 0.91 5.31
N ILE A 260 -25.21 1.91 5.92
CA ILE A 260 -26.42 2.54 5.39
C ILE A 260 -26.16 3.16 4.02
N THR A 261 -25.07 3.89 3.86
CA THR A 261 -24.69 4.52 2.58
C THR A 261 -24.59 3.48 1.47
N LEU A 262 -23.93 2.35 1.74
CA LEU A 262 -23.81 1.25 0.78
C LEU A 262 -25.16 0.58 0.47
N PHE A 263 -26.04 0.41 1.45
CA PHE A 263 -27.40 -0.09 1.20
C PHE A 263 -28.30 0.90 0.46
N GLN A 264 -28.05 2.20 0.59
CA GLN A 264 -28.72 3.20 -0.25
C GLN A 264 -28.23 3.12 -1.69
N MET A 265 -26.94 2.87 -1.90
CA MET A 265 -26.36 2.67 -3.23
C MET A 265 -26.93 1.45 -3.96
N THR A 266 -27.37 0.40 -3.25
CA THR A 266 -28.03 -0.75 -3.91
C THR A 266 -29.42 -0.44 -4.48
N GLN A 267 -30.00 0.71 -4.11
CA GLN A 267 -31.27 1.19 -4.68
C GLN A 267 -31.09 2.00 -5.96
N LEU A 268 -29.85 2.29 -6.36
CA LEU A 268 -29.57 3.03 -7.59
C LEU A 268 -29.83 2.14 -8.82
N PRO A 269 -30.43 2.66 -9.89
CA PRO A 269 -30.79 1.88 -11.08
C PRO A 269 -29.58 1.30 -11.84
N GLU A 270 -28.38 1.81 -11.58
CA GLU A 270 -27.12 1.32 -12.17
C GLU A 270 -26.42 0.23 -11.34
N TRP A 271 -27.05 -0.25 -10.26
CA TRP A 271 -26.43 -1.24 -9.37
C TRP A 271 -26.24 -2.60 -10.05
N LYS A 272 -24.98 -2.96 -10.29
CA LYS A 272 -24.56 -4.30 -10.77
C LYS A 272 -23.41 -4.90 -9.95
N GLU A 273 -22.80 -4.12 -9.07
CA GLU A 273 -21.59 -4.49 -8.34
C GLU A 273 -21.94 -5.17 -7.01
N TRP A 274 -21.62 -6.46 -6.89
CA TRP A 274 -21.90 -7.26 -5.69
C TRP A 274 -21.09 -6.80 -4.48
N GLN A 275 -19.96 -6.12 -4.71
CA GLN A 275 -19.09 -5.57 -3.68
C GLN A 275 -19.83 -4.57 -2.78
N VAL A 276 -20.77 -3.79 -3.33
CA VAL A 276 -21.61 -2.85 -2.57
C VAL A 276 -22.37 -3.58 -1.46
N LEU A 277 -23.03 -4.69 -1.81
CA LEU A 277 -23.84 -5.48 -0.88
C LEU A 277 -22.97 -6.15 0.18
N MET A 278 -21.83 -6.71 -0.24
CA MET A 278 -20.91 -7.41 0.68
C MET A 278 -20.23 -6.43 1.63
N CYS A 279 -19.78 -5.27 1.16
CA CYS A 279 -19.23 -4.21 2.00
C CYS A 279 -20.29 -3.70 2.99
N GLY A 280 -21.51 -3.43 2.52
CA GLY A 280 -22.61 -2.94 3.37
C GLY A 280 -22.96 -3.92 4.50
N SER A 281 -23.10 -5.21 4.15
CA SER A 281 -23.35 -6.28 5.12
C SER A 281 -22.22 -6.41 6.13
N THR A 282 -20.97 -6.30 5.66
CA THR A 282 -19.78 -6.41 6.50
C THR A 282 -19.68 -5.24 7.49
N PHE A 283 -19.95 -4.01 7.06
CA PHE A 283 -20.00 -2.85 7.94
C PHE A 283 -21.09 -2.96 9.02
N LEU A 284 -22.27 -3.54 8.70
CA LEU A 284 -23.31 -3.80 9.70
C LEU A 284 -22.89 -4.85 10.73
N VAL A 285 -22.25 -5.95 10.30
CA VAL A 285 -21.72 -6.96 11.22
C VAL A 285 -20.69 -6.36 12.17
N LEU A 286 -19.77 -5.56 11.64
CA LEU A 286 -18.77 -4.84 12.44
C LEU A 286 -19.45 -3.89 13.44
N PHE A 287 -20.40 -3.07 12.97
CA PHE A 287 -21.15 -2.15 13.83
C PHE A 287 -21.83 -2.89 14.98
N MET A 288 -22.66 -3.90 14.68
CA MET A 288 -23.43 -4.60 15.68
C MET A 288 -22.53 -5.20 16.76
N GLY A 289 -21.54 -6.00 16.38
CA GLY A 289 -20.74 -6.67 17.40
C GLY A 289 -19.76 -5.74 18.12
N ASN A 290 -19.26 -4.67 17.48
CA ASN A 290 -18.44 -3.67 18.17
C ASN A 290 -19.26 -2.87 19.18
N PHE A 291 -20.48 -2.48 18.80
CA PHE A 291 -21.42 -1.76 19.65
C PHE A 291 -21.84 -2.59 20.86
N PHE A 292 -22.31 -3.83 20.65
CA PHE A 292 -22.73 -4.71 21.74
C PHE A 292 -21.56 -5.14 22.63
N THR A 293 -20.37 -5.37 22.07
CA THR A 293 -19.18 -5.69 22.89
C THR A 293 -18.77 -4.49 23.75
N THR A 294 -18.83 -3.27 23.20
CA THR A 294 -18.54 -2.05 23.97
C THR A 294 -19.56 -1.86 25.09
N LEU A 295 -20.85 -2.03 24.81
CA LEU A 295 -21.91 -1.99 25.83
C LEU A 295 -21.69 -3.05 26.92
N GLY A 296 -21.36 -4.29 26.55
CA GLY A 296 -21.07 -5.35 27.51
C GLY A 296 -19.87 -5.03 28.43
N VAL A 297 -18.83 -4.38 27.89
CA VAL A 297 -17.68 -3.92 28.69
C VAL A 297 -18.06 -2.79 29.64
N VAL A 298 -18.87 -1.83 29.18
CA VAL A 298 -19.38 -0.73 30.03
C VAL A 298 -20.25 -1.29 31.16
N TYR A 299 -21.18 -2.18 30.82
CA TYR A 299 -22.08 -2.83 31.78
C TYR A 299 -21.30 -3.60 32.86
N HIS A 300 -20.36 -4.46 32.46
CA HIS A 300 -19.55 -5.23 33.41
C HIS A 300 -18.75 -4.32 34.35
N LYS A 301 -18.16 -3.24 33.82
CA LYS A 301 -17.40 -2.28 34.64
C LYS A 301 -18.27 -1.48 35.58
N TYR A 302 -19.49 -1.13 35.17
CA TYR A 302 -20.46 -0.47 36.03
C TYR A 302 -20.88 -1.39 37.19
N MET A 303 -21.21 -2.66 36.89
CA MET A 303 -21.55 -3.64 37.92
C MET A 303 -20.40 -3.93 38.90
N ASP A 304 -19.15 -4.00 38.44
CA ASP A 304 -18.00 -4.19 39.32
C ASP A 304 -17.75 -2.99 40.24
N GLN A 305 -17.99 -1.76 39.74
CA GLN A 305 -17.91 -0.55 40.57
C GLN A 305 -19.00 -0.51 41.64
N ASP A 306 -20.22 -0.93 41.32
CA ASP A 306 -21.31 -1.00 42.30
C ASP A 306 -21.04 -2.07 43.38
N LYS A 307 -20.50 -3.23 42.99
CA LYS A 307 -20.05 -4.26 43.95
C LYS A 307 -18.92 -3.77 44.86
N ALA A 308 -17.95 -3.03 44.31
CA ALA A 308 -16.83 -2.49 45.09
C ALA A 308 -17.24 -1.35 46.04
N LYS A 309 -18.35 -0.64 45.76
CA LYS A 309 -18.93 0.37 46.66
C LYS A 309 -19.83 -0.22 47.74
N ALA A 310 -20.35 -1.42 47.52
CA ALA A 310 -21.23 -2.14 48.45
C ALA A 310 -20.47 -2.99 49.49
N LEU A 311 -19.14 -3.08 49.36
CA LEU A 311 -18.19 -3.81 50.22
C LEU A 311 -17.43 -2.83 51.13
#